data_AF-T0L889-F1
#
_entry.id   AF-T0L889-F1
#
_cell.length_a   1.000
_cell.length_b   1.000
_cell.length_c   1.000
_cell.angle_alpha   90.00
_cell.angle_beta   90.00
_cell.angle_gamma   90.00
#
_symmetry.space_group_name_H-M   'P 1'
#
loop_
_entity.id
_entity.type
_entity.pdbx_description
1 polymer ?
#
loop_
_entity_poly.entity_id
_entity_poly.type
_entity_poly.pdbx_seq_one_letter_code
_entity_poly.pdbx_strand_id
1 'polypeptide(L)'
;MKNLIIQYEGSIQNIPVIPDDIKKLYKTAWEMKMKNIIDLAADRQYFIDQSQSLNLFVPQPTYSQLSSMHFYGYKRGLKTGMYYLRTKPISSAIKFTVDQKLLEKTISSMVDDTCDVCSA
;
A
#
# COMPACT_ATOMS: atom_id res chain seq x y z
N MET A 1 8.72 3.31 -17.82
CA MET A 1 7.58 2.82 -17.00
C MET A 1 7.88 1.51 -16.25
N LYS A 2 8.09 0.37 -16.93
CA LYS A 2 8.37 -0.94 -16.27
C LYS A 2 9.45 -0.88 -15.17
N ASN A 3 10.60 -0.27 -15.48
CA ASN A 3 11.71 -0.16 -14.54
C ASN A 3 11.39 0.67 -13.30
N LEU A 4 10.53 1.70 -13.43
CA LEU A 4 10.06 2.51 -12.29
C LEU A 4 9.20 1.68 -11.34
N ILE A 5 8.31 0.85 -11.88
CA ILE A 5 7.45 -0.02 -11.06
C ILE A 5 8.30 -1.05 -10.31
N ILE A 6 9.30 -1.65 -10.96
CA ILE A 6 10.26 -2.56 -10.30
C ILE A 6 11.03 -1.80 -9.21
N GLN A 7 11.49 -0.59 -9.51
CA GLN A 7 12.20 0.28 -8.57
C GLN A 7 11.36 0.68 -7.34
N TYR A 8 10.04 0.77 -7.46
CA TYR A 8 9.14 1.06 -6.36
C TYR A 8 8.43 -0.19 -5.78
N GLU A 9 8.94 -1.40 -6.05
CA GLU A 9 8.40 -2.66 -5.52
C GLU A 9 6.92 -2.90 -5.89
N GLY A 10 6.50 -2.45 -7.07
CA GLY A 10 5.12 -2.54 -7.52
C GLY A 10 4.24 -1.37 -7.07
N SER A 11 4.73 -0.46 -6.22
CA SER A 11 4.01 0.78 -5.90
C SER A 11 4.08 1.76 -7.07
N ILE A 12 2.95 2.41 -7.37
CA ILE A 12 2.87 3.45 -8.40
C ILE A 12 2.71 4.86 -7.82
N GLN A 13 2.67 5.01 -6.50
CA GLN A 13 2.38 6.29 -5.84
C GLN A 13 3.42 7.37 -6.18
N ASN A 14 4.68 6.94 -6.35
CA ASN A 14 5.82 7.83 -6.60
C ASN A 14 6.13 8.03 -8.10
N ILE A 15 5.25 7.58 -9.00
CA ILE A 15 5.44 7.77 -10.45
C ILE A 15 4.66 9.02 -10.88
N PRO A 16 5.34 10.11 -11.30
CA PRO A 16 4.70 11.41 -11.50
C PRO A 16 3.68 11.41 -12.65
N VAL A 17 3.97 10.72 -13.75
CA VAL A 17 3.10 10.65 -14.94
C VAL A 17 1.74 10.00 -14.67
N ILE A 18 1.62 9.21 -13.61
CA ILE A 18 0.38 8.47 -13.34
C ILE A 18 -0.63 9.39 -12.63
N PRO A 19 -1.85 9.54 -13.17
CA PRO A 19 -2.92 10.32 -12.55
C PRO A 19 -3.31 9.83 -11.14
N ASP A 20 -3.83 10.75 -10.31
CA ASP A 20 -4.16 10.47 -8.90
C ASP A 20 -5.32 9.51 -8.71
N ASP A 21 -6.29 9.48 -9.61
CA ASP A 21 -7.39 8.51 -9.62
C ASP A 21 -6.86 7.09 -9.83
N ILE A 22 -5.92 6.91 -10.76
CA ILE A 22 -5.23 5.64 -11.00
C ILE A 22 -4.39 5.25 -9.78
N LYS A 23 -3.63 6.19 -9.20
CA LYS A 23 -2.88 5.94 -7.95
C LYS A 23 -3.78 5.52 -6.80
N LYS A 24 -4.97 6.11 -6.68
CA LYS A 24 -5.97 5.74 -5.66
C LYS A 24 -6.49 4.31 -5.87
N LEU A 25 -6.72 3.91 -7.13
CA LEU A 25 -7.22 2.59 -7.48
C LEU A 25 -6.20 1.48 -7.22
N TYR A 26 -4.93 1.70 -7.57
CA TYR A 26 -3.87 0.70 -7.47
C TYR A 26 -3.01 0.84 -6.21
N LYS A 27 -3.64 1.17 -5.07
CA LYS A 27 -2.95 1.15 -3.78
C LYS A 27 -2.54 -0.27 -3.41
N THR A 28 -1.31 -0.43 -2.96
CA THR A 28 -0.83 -1.71 -2.44
C THR A 28 -1.37 -1.99 -1.03
N ALA A 29 -1.27 -3.23 -0.56
CA ALA A 29 -1.69 -3.60 0.80
C ALA A 29 -0.98 -2.77 1.90
N TRP A 30 0.23 -2.28 1.61
CA TRP A 30 1.04 -1.46 2.52
C TRP A 30 0.61 0.02 2.57
N GLU A 31 -0.11 0.48 1.55
CA GLU A 31 -0.56 1.87 1.39
C GLU A 31 -1.99 2.08 1.92
N MET A 32 -2.70 0.99 2.20
CA MET A 32 -4.04 1.02 2.76
C MET A 32 -3.99 1.19 4.29
N LYS A 33 -4.92 2.00 4.81
CA LYS A 33 -5.12 2.10 6.26
C LYS A 33 -5.71 0.78 6.78
N MET A 34 -5.01 0.09 7.68
CA MET A 34 -5.49 -1.19 8.24
C MET A 34 -6.84 -1.07 8.94
N LYS A 35 -7.17 0.10 9.49
CA LYS A 35 -8.51 0.37 10.03
C LYS A 35 -9.62 0.11 9.00
N ASN A 36 -9.44 0.56 7.75
CA ASN A 36 -10.43 0.35 6.69
C ASN A 36 -10.60 -1.14 6.36
N ILE A 37 -9.49 -1.89 6.40
CA ILE A 37 -9.52 -3.34 6.17
C ILE A 37 -10.30 -4.05 7.30
N ILE A 38 -10.11 -3.61 8.55
CA ILE A 38 -10.86 -4.12 9.70
C ILE A 38 -12.36 -3.77 9.60
N ASP A 39 -12.69 -2.55 9.17
CA ASP A 39 -14.09 -2.12 8.98
C ASP A 39 -14.77 -2.97 7.90
N LEU A 40 -14.14 -3.14 6.73
CA LEU A 40 -14.66 -4.00 5.66
C LEU A 40 -14.78 -5.47 6.10
N ALA A 41 -13.83 -5.96 6.91
CA ALA A 41 -13.90 -7.31 7.47
C ALA A 41 -15.10 -7.46 8.41
N ALA A 42 -15.36 -6.45 9.25
CA ALA A 42 -16.49 -6.46 10.17
C ALA A 42 -17.83 -6.38 9.43
N ASP A 43 -17.92 -5.54 8.40
CA ASP A 43 -19.14 -5.38 7.60
C ASP A 43 -19.54 -6.68 6.90
N ARG A 44 -18.58 -7.45 6.37
CA ARG A 44 -18.88 -8.76 5.78
C ARG A 44 -19.08 -9.88 6.81
N GLN A 45 -18.59 -9.72 8.05
CA GLN A 45 -18.65 -10.77 9.08
C GLN A 45 -20.07 -11.16 9.47
N TYR A 46 -21.03 -10.23 9.34
CA TYR A 46 -22.46 -10.50 9.57
C TYR A 46 -23.04 -11.59 8.66
N PHE A 47 -22.42 -11.81 7.50
CA PHE A 47 -22.84 -12.81 6.52
C PHE A 47 -21.97 -14.08 6.53
N ILE A 48 -21.09 -14.23 7.53
CA ILE A 48 -20.17 -15.37 7.67
C ILE A 48 -20.53 -16.13 8.95
N ASP A 49 -20.94 -17.39 8.78
CA ASP A 49 -21.37 -18.30 9.86
C ASP A 49 -20.24 -18.58 10.88
N GLN A 50 -19.03 -18.81 10.38
CA GLN A 50 -17.81 -19.02 11.15
C GLN A 50 -16.97 -17.74 11.14
N SER A 51 -15.72 -17.81 10.71
CA SER A 51 -14.79 -16.68 10.70
C SER A 51 -14.15 -16.50 9.32
N GLN A 52 -13.22 -15.55 9.23
CA GLN A 52 -12.50 -15.18 8.02
C GLN A 52 -11.00 -15.04 8.32
N SER A 53 -10.16 -15.54 7.42
CA SER A 53 -8.71 -15.36 7.51
C SER A 53 -8.32 -13.93 7.17
N LEU A 54 -8.09 -13.10 8.19
CA LEU A 54 -7.77 -11.68 8.05
C LEU A 54 -6.27 -11.41 8.25
N ASN A 55 -5.54 -11.20 7.16
CA ASN A 55 -4.14 -10.77 7.22
C ASN A 55 -4.04 -9.25 7.38
N LEU A 56 -3.13 -8.80 8.25
CA LEU A 56 -2.85 -7.38 8.46
C LEU A 56 -1.42 -7.07 8.04
N PHE A 57 -1.24 -5.90 7.42
CA PHE A 57 0.02 -5.47 6.82
C PHE A 57 0.48 -4.19 7.51
N VAL A 58 1.59 -4.27 8.25
CA VAL A 58 2.15 -3.12 8.97
C VAL A 58 3.65 -3.10 8.70
N PRO A 59 4.16 -2.13 7.89
CA PRO A 59 5.57 -2.11 7.50
C PRO A 59 6.52 -2.11 8.70
N GLN A 60 6.29 -1.22 9.65
CA GLN A 60 7.07 -1.05 10.87
C GLN A 60 6.11 -1.07 12.08
N PRO A 61 5.80 -2.24 12.63
CA PRO A 61 4.83 -2.33 13.70
C PRO A 61 5.40 -1.83 15.02
N THR A 62 4.60 -1.08 15.76
CA THR A 62 4.86 -0.76 17.17
C THR A 62 3.83 -1.48 18.05
N TYR A 63 4.20 -1.76 19.31
CA TYR A 63 3.28 -2.40 20.27
C TYR A 63 1.97 -1.60 20.42
N SER A 64 2.07 -0.28 20.54
CA SER A 64 0.89 0.60 20.67
C SER A 64 -0.07 0.48 19.48
N GLN A 65 0.48 0.45 18.26
CA GLN A 65 -0.32 0.28 17.04
C GLN A 65 -0.99 -1.08 16.98
N LEU A 66 -0.24 -2.16 17.24
CA LEU A 66 -0.78 -3.52 17.20
C LEU A 66 -1.85 -3.74 18.27
N SER A 67 -1.62 -3.29 19.51
CA SER A 67 -2.60 -3.35 20.58
C SER A 67 -3.87 -2.58 20.19
N SER A 68 -3.73 -1.36 19.67
CA SER A 68 -4.87 -0.57 19.20
C SER A 68 -5.65 -1.25 18.09
N MET A 69 -4.97 -1.88 17.13
CA MET A 69 -5.59 -2.64 16.04
C MET A 69 -6.36 -3.87 16.55
N HIS A 70 -5.76 -4.64 17.47
CA HIS A 70 -6.42 -5.79 18.08
C HIS A 70 -7.67 -5.39 18.86
N PHE A 71 -7.58 -4.37 19.71
CA PHE A 71 -8.73 -3.87 20.46
C PHE A 71 -9.81 -3.28 19.54
N TYR A 72 -9.41 -2.62 18.45
CA TYR A 72 -10.36 -2.12 17.47
C TYR A 72 -11.14 -3.26 16.79
N GLY A 73 -10.46 -4.29 16.30
CA GLY A 73 -11.10 -5.46 15.70
C GLY A 73 -12.02 -6.20 16.68
N TYR A 74 -11.58 -6.37 17.94
CA TYR A 74 -12.41 -6.95 19.00
C TYR A 74 -13.69 -6.14 19.25
N LYS A 75 -13.59 -4.81 19.40
CA LYS A 75 -14.75 -3.93 19.59
C LYS A 75 -15.71 -3.93 18.39
N ARG A 76 -15.22 -4.19 17.18
CA ARG A 76 -16.02 -4.33 15.96
C ARG A 76 -16.69 -5.71 15.81
N GLY A 77 -16.48 -6.63 16.75
CA GLY A 77 -17.11 -7.96 16.75
C GLY A 77 -16.45 -8.97 15.81
N LEU A 78 -15.20 -8.74 15.40
CA LEU A 78 -14.47 -9.73 14.60
C LEU A 78 -14.15 -10.98 15.42
N LYS A 79 -14.48 -12.15 14.87
CA LYS A 79 -14.13 -13.45 15.48
C LYS A 79 -12.63 -13.75 15.34
N THR A 80 -12.05 -13.46 14.18
CA THR A 80 -10.59 -13.50 13.96
C THR A 80 -10.08 -12.07 13.84
N GLY A 81 -9.42 -11.58 14.89
CA GLY A 81 -8.84 -10.23 14.89
C GLY A 81 -7.58 -10.10 14.02
N MET A 82 -6.80 -11.18 13.86
CA MET A 82 -5.61 -11.23 13.00
C MET A 82 -5.23 -12.68 12.72
N TYR A 83 -4.93 -12.99 11.46
CA TYR A 83 -4.36 -14.26 11.04
C TYR A 83 -2.83 -14.17 10.97
N TYR A 84 -2.30 -13.56 9.91
CA TYR A 84 -0.89 -13.17 9.86
C TYR A 84 -0.73 -11.66 10.05
N LEU A 85 0.29 -11.29 10.84
CA LEU A 85 0.93 -9.99 10.74
C LEU A 85 2.04 -10.08 9.68
N ARG A 86 1.94 -9.26 8.64
CA ARG A 86 2.97 -9.11 7.63
C ARG A 86 3.72 -7.80 7.86
N THR A 87 5.04 -7.89 7.99
CA THR A 87 5.94 -6.75 8.18
C THR A 87 6.87 -6.61 7.00
N LYS A 88 7.49 -5.43 6.84
CA LYS A 88 8.56 -5.22 5.86
C LYS A 88 9.92 -5.18 6.58
N PRO A 89 10.98 -5.70 5.96
CA PRO A 89 12.33 -5.48 6.46
C PRO A 89 12.67 -3.99 6.41
N ILE A 90 13.53 -3.54 7.34
CA ILE A 90 13.97 -2.14 7.42
C ILE A 90 14.85 -1.78 6.21
N SER A 91 15.62 -2.73 5.68
CA SER A 91 16.41 -2.57 4.47
C SER A 91 15.77 -3.30 3.29
N SER A 92 15.67 -2.62 2.16
CA SER A 92 15.31 -3.22 0.87
C SER A 92 16.54 -3.88 0.24
N ALA A 93 16.36 -5.04 -0.38
CA ALA A 93 17.41 -5.66 -1.18
C ALA A 93 17.82 -4.76 -2.36
N ILE A 94 19.12 -4.76 -2.70
CA ILE A 94 19.63 -4.07 -3.89
C ILE A 94 18.97 -4.67 -5.13
N LYS A 95 18.40 -3.81 -5.98
CA LYS A 95 17.69 -4.23 -7.20
C LYS A 95 18.68 -4.32 -8.35
N PHE A 96 19.14 -5.53 -8.64
CA PHE A 96 20.16 -5.78 -9.66
C PHE A 96 19.66 -5.63 -11.11
N THR A 97 18.35 -5.67 -11.32
CA THR A 97 17.74 -5.67 -12.66
C THR A 97 17.45 -4.28 -13.21
N VAL A 98 17.77 -3.21 -12.46
CA VAL A 98 17.41 -1.85 -12.83
C VAL A 98 18.65 -0.96 -12.92
N ASP A 99 18.89 -0.40 -14.11
CA ASP A 99 19.93 0.60 -14.32
C ASP A 99 19.49 1.95 -13.73
N GLN A 100 20.24 2.43 -12.74
CA GLN A 100 19.98 3.66 -12.01
C GLN A 100 20.09 4.90 -12.90
N LYS A 101 21.03 4.92 -13.86
CA LYS A 101 21.23 6.08 -14.75
C LYS A 101 20.05 6.25 -15.70
N LEU A 102 19.51 5.14 -16.19
CA LEU A 102 18.31 5.15 -17.04
C LEU A 102 17.07 5.59 -16.27
N LEU A 103 16.95 5.21 -14.99
CA LEU A 103 15.86 5.66 -14.12
C LEU A 103 15.87 7.18 -13.94
N GLU A 104 17.00 7.76 -13.57
CA GLU A 104 17.15 9.20 -13.33
C GLU A 104 16.78 10.01 -14.58
N LYS A 105 17.29 9.59 -15.74
CA LYS A 105 16.93 10.21 -17.03
C LYS A 105 15.44 10.10 -17.33
N THR A 106 14.83 8.95 -17.03
CA THR A 106 13.40 8.72 -17.25
C THR A 106 12.54 9.60 -16.34
N ILE A 107 12.93 9.79 -15.08
CA ILE A 107 12.20 10.67 -14.15
C ILE A 107 12.32 12.12 -14.62
N SER A 108 13.52 12.56 -15.02
CA SER A 108 13.74 13.92 -15.52
C SER A 108 12.90 14.23 -16.76
N SER A 109 12.85 13.32 -17.75
CA SER A 109 12.06 13.53 -18.97
C SER A 109 10.55 13.58 -18.71
N MET A 110 10.08 12.98 -17.61
CA MET A 110 8.66 12.89 -17.30
C MET A 110 8.11 14.13 -16.58
N VAL A 111 8.98 14.96 -16.02
CA VAL A 111 8.59 16.21 -15.34
C VAL A 111 8.43 17.35 -16.34
N ASP A 112 9.19 17.35 -17.45
CA ASP A 112 9.11 18.38 -18.49
C ASP A 112 7.85 18.27 -19.37
N ASP A 113 7.19 17.11 -19.41
CA ASP A 113 5.98 16.86 -20.21
C ASP A 113 4.67 17.28 -19.51
N THR A 114 4.71 17.86 -18.30
CA THR A 114 3.52 18.52 -17.72
C THR A 114 3.25 19.81 -18.49
N CYS A 115 2.46 19.68 -19.55
CA CYS A 115 2.01 20.77 -20.41
C CYS A 115 1.31 21.87 -19.58
N ASP A 116 2.02 22.97 -19.33
CA ASP A 116 1.51 24.22 -18.73
C ASP A 116 0.57 25.01 -19.68
N VAL A 117 0.07 24.40 -20.75
CA VAL A 117 -0.76 25.08 -21.76
C VAL A 117 -2.23 24.78 -21.52
N CYS A 118 -2.81 25.37 -20.47
CA CYS A 118 -4.27 25.64 -20.36
C CYS A 118 -4.61 26.59 -19.18
N SER A 119 -3.75 27.56 -18.87
CA SER A 119 -4.10 28.68 -17.97
C SER A 119 -4.05 30.00 -18.75
N ALA A 120 -5.10 30.25 -19.55
CA ALA A 120 -5.41 31.56 -20.14
C ALA A 120 -6.93 31.78 -20.04
#